data_AF-A0A2S5A9W6-F1
#
_entry.id   AF-A0A2S5A9W6-F1
#
_cell.length_a   1.000
_cell.length_b   1.000
_cell.length_c   1.000
_cell.angle_alpha   90.00
_cell.angle_beta   90.00
_cell.angle_gamma   90.00
#
_symmetry.space_group_name_H-M   'P 1'
#
loop_
_entity.id
_entity.type
_entity.pdbx_description
1 polymer ?
#
loop_
_entity_poly.entity_id
_entity_poly.type
_entity_poly.pdbx_seq_one_letter_code
_entity_poly.pdbx_strand_id
1 'polypeptide(L)'
;MKISRALLLLIALLASVYFPAKAQIMKKLSDKVNKEVKKASGTTEQTNQNSSNSGSKSSGSGSESAADGLTSDQLKDAESHVLYTLEEGERIDYRESRIMVSSDYKVSGMVIVDKSGARYIIENNIKKGPYTVKNIPLDFLKKENNGTEDEVSSDAQFDAADMVSIYQKYVKEEGGKSFIVFNGKKTGPFTQLEAFRLNDKKTKFAAQFVNEISETEKERYIANQDGKKVLVSKDPNMYGKLIFDPAFADAAFLGQSFSGQPGNPGSLLVSLSGINQTFNPALQNAWFDDNSHLLSVGNREFYYNGKVLKETNYSINSNWQNLWVNNNGTAWAALLDNKIFFSDGTVVNDGFSISKASANGKTIVNWVAVSKETRAVTKYSKAL
;
A
#
# COMPACT_ATOMS: atom_id res chain seq x y z
N MET A 1 -49.29 21.06 -23.14
CA MET A 1 -48.26 21.82 -23.87
C MET A 1 -47.97 21.11 -25.20
N LYS A 2 -48.40 21.68 -26.34
CA LYS A 2 -48.14 21.08 -27.66
C LYS A 2 -46.80 21.63 -28.19
N ILE A 3 -45.75 20.81 -28.14
CA ILE A 3 -44.46 21.17 -28.73
C ILE A 3 -44.64 21.15 -30.25
N SER A 4 -44.39 22.30 -30.89
CA SER A 4 -44.51 22.46 -32.34
C SER A 4 -43.57 21.50 -33.07
N ARG A 5 -44.09 20.79 -34.08
CA ARG A 5 -43.31 19.89 -34.95
C ARG A 5 -42.10 20.59 -35.60
N ALA A 6 -42.15 21.92 -35.74
CA ALA A 6 -41.03 22.71 -36.24
C ALA A 6 -39.82 22.74 -35.26
N LEU A 7 -40.07 22.73 -33.94
CA LEU A 7 -39.01 22.75 -32.94
C LEU A 7 -38.27 21.40 -32.86
N LEU A 8 -39.00 20.30 -33.08
CA LEU A 8 -38.43 18.94 -33.08
C LEU A 8 -37.55 18.70 -34.32
N LEU A 9 -37.93 19.27 -35.47
CA LEU A 9 -37.11 19.27 -36.69
C LEU A 9 -35.86 20.15 -36.55
N LEU A 10 -35.96 21.30 -35.87
CA LEU A 10 -34.81 22.18 -35.64
C LEU A 10 -33.78 21.53 -34.70
N ILE A 11 -34.22 20.83 -33.66
CA ILE A 11 -33.33 20.11 -32.73
C ILE A 11 -32.66 18.90 -33.42
N ALA A 12 -33.40 18.18 -34.28
CA ALA A 12 -32.82 17.07 -35.07
C ALA A 12 -31.78 17.57 -36.10
N LEU A 13 -32.03 18.73 -36.73
CA LEU A 13 -31.07 19.33 -37.67
C LEU A 13 -29.81 19.81 -36.92
N LEU A 14 -29.95 20.46 -35.77
CA LEU A 14 -28.82 20.90 -34.93
C LEU A 14 -27.99 19.73 -34.40
N ALA A 15 -28.62 18.59 -34.09
CA ALA A 15 -27.91 17.38 -33.68
C ALA A 15 -27.08 16.75 -34.82
N SER A 16 -27.57 16.79 -36.06
CA SER A 16 -26.85 16.19 -37.21
C SER A 16 -25.57 16.92 -37.63
N VAL A 17 -25.44 18.21 -37.29
CA VAL A 17 -24.25 19.03 -37.61
C VAL A 17 -23.17 18.93 -36.52
N TYR A 18 -23.54 18.57 -35.28
CA TYR A 18 -22.61 18.58 -34.15
C TYR A 18 -21.72 17.31 -34.04
N PHE A 19 -22.17 16.17 -34.55
CA PHE A 19 -21.43 14.91 -34.47
C PHE A 19 -20.25 14.74 -35.45
N PRO A 20 -20.28 15.20 -36.73
CA PRO A 20 -19.14 15.03 -37.63
C PRO A 20 -17.93 15.94 -37.29
N ALA A 21 -18.14 17.05 -36.59
CA ALA A 21 -17.06 17.95 -36.16
C ALA A 21 -16.15 17.33 -35.07
N LYS A 22 -16.72 16.55 -34.14
CA LYS A 22 -15.94 15.85 -33.10
C LYS A 22 -15.05 14.75 -33.68
N ALA A 23 -15.50 14.03 -34.71
CA ALA A 23 -14.74 12.96 -35.33
C ALA A 23 -13.50 13.48 -36.09
N GLN A 24 -13.61 14.61 -36.78
CA GLN A 24 -12.47 15.22 -37.47
C GLN A 24 -11.44 15.83 -36.50
N ILE A 25 -11.87 16.39 -35.37
CA ILE A 25 -10.96 16.94 -34.35
C ILE A 25 -10.20 15.81 -33.67
N MET A 26 -10.88 14.70 -33.30
CA MET A 26 -10.23 13.55 -32.67
C MET A 26 -9.23 12.85 -33.61
N LYS A 27 -9.53 12.77 -34.92
CA LYS A 27 -8.59 12.23 -35.91
C LYS A 27 -7.33 13.11 -36.01
N LYS A 28 -7.49 14.43 -36.12
CA LYS A 28 -6.36 15.37 -36.15
C LYS A 28 -5.54 15.35 -34.86
N LEU A 29 -6.18 15.15 -33.70
CA LEU A 29 -5.50 15.02 -32.41
C LEU A 29 -4.70 13.72 -32.33
N SER A 30 -5.29 12.59 -32.75
CA SER A 30 -4.62 11.29 -32.80
C SER A 30 -3.42 11.31 -33.76
N ASP A 31 -3.57 11.94 -34.92
CA ASP A 31 -2.49 12.05 -35.91
C ASP A 31 -1.33 12.93 -35.39
N LYS A 32 -1.65 13.99 -34.64
CA LYS A 32 -0.64 14.87 -34.02
C LYS A 32 0.09 14.18 -32.86
N VAL A 33 -0.63 13.43 -32.03
CA VAL A 33 -0.04 12.63 -30.94
C VAL A 33 0.86 11.53 -31.52
N ASN A 34 0.43 10.81 -32.54
CA ASN A 34 1.26 9.78 -33.19
C ASN A 34 2.51 10.37 -33.86
N LYS A 35 2.43 11.60 -34.39
CA LYS A 35 3.59 12.29 -34.98
C LYS A 35 4.61 12.73 -33.92
N GLU A 36 4.15 13.21 -32.77
CA GLU A 36 5.02 13.57 -31.63
C GLU A 36 5.64 12.32 -30.98
N VAL A 37 4.88 11.23 -30.83
CA VAL A 37 5.38 9.94 -30.32
C VAL A 37 6.46 9.35 -31.22
N LYS A 38 6.28 9.38 -32.56
CA LYS A 38 7.32 8.94 -33.50
C LYS A 38 8.57 9.82 -33.48
N LYS A 39 8.42 11.10 -33.15
CA LYS A 39 9.54 12.04 -33.00
C LYS A 39 10.30 11.82 -31.68
N ALA A 40 9.61 11.37 -30.62
CA ALA A 40 10.18 11.03 -29.33
C ALA A 40 10.78 9.60 -29.28
N SER A 41 10.29 8.66 -30.09
CA SER A 41 10.75 7.26 -30.11
C SER A 41 11.98 7.00 -31.00
N GLY A 42 12.58 8.04 -31.58
CA GLY A 42 13.85 7.95 -32.32
C GLY A 42 13.84 7.02 -33.55
N THR A 43 12.67 6.60 -34.04
CA THR A 43 12.57 5.69 -35.20
C THR A 43 12.68 6.50 -36.49
N THR A 44 13.91 6.79 -36.88
CA THR A 44 14.23 7.34 -38.20
C THR A 44 14.27 6.18 -39.20
N GLU A 45 13.40 6.20 -40.21
CA GLU A 45 13.60 5.41 -41.43
C GLU A 45 14.90 5.87 -42.09
N GLN A 46 15.93 5.02 -42.05
CA GLN A 46 17.19 5.23 -42.75
C GLN A 46 17.03 4.92 -44.24
N THR A 47 17.11 5.96 -45.06
CA THR A 47 17.61 5.85 -46.42
C THR A 47 19.12 5.73 -46.37
N ASN A 48 19.66 4.71 -47.03
CA ASN A 48 21.07 4.38 -47.18
C ASN A 48 21.98 5.59 -47.50
N GLN A 49 23.07 5.75 -46.74
CA GLN A 49 24.37 6.12 -47.31
C GLN A 49 25.54 5.75 -46.38
N ASN A 50 26.53 5.10 -46.98
CA ASN A 50 27.81 4.68 -46.40
C ASN A 50 28.59 5.83 -45.74
N SER A 51 29.19 5.56 -44.58
CA SER A 51 30.62 5.86 -44.36
C SER A 51 31.15 5.15 -43.11
N SER A 52 32.34 4.58 -43.30
CA SER A 52 33.28 4.03 -42.33
C SER A 52 33.76 5.07 -41.32
N ASN A 53 33.89 4.75 -40.02
CA ASN A 53 35.17 4.41 -39.36
C ASN A 53 35.09 4.39 -37.81
N SER A 54 35.98 3.59 -37.22
CA SER A 54 36.57 3.58 -35.86
C SER A 54 35.69 3.50 -34.59
N GLY A 55 35.63 2.29 -34.05
CA GLY A 55 35.99 1.89 -32.67
C GLY A 55 35.68 2.80 -31.47
N SER A 56 34.82 2.29 -30.58
CA SER A 56 35.00 2.42 -29.13
C SER A 56 34.17 1.35 -28.41
N LYS A 57 34.85 0.53 -27.61
CA LYS A 57 34.24 -0.42 -26.67
C LYS A 57 33.43 0.36 -25.64
N SER A 58 32.13 0.07 -25.55
CA SER A 58 31.30 0.47 -24.43
C SER A 58 30.46 -0.71 -23.98
N SER A 59 30.60 -0.98 -22.69
CA SER A 59 30.01 -2.03 -21.87
C SER A 59 28.51 -2.18 -22.05
N GLY A 60 28.07 -3.44 -22.06
CA GLY A 60 26.67 -3.84 -22.17
C GLY A 60 25.77 -3.10 -21.19
N SER A 61 24.95 -2.21 -21.73
CA SER A 61 23.67 -1.83 -21.15
C SER A 61 22.76 -3.05 -21.31
N GLY A 62 22.64 -3.82 -20.24
CA GLY A 62 21.61 -4.84 -20.11
C GLY A 62 20.26 -4.15 -20.13
N SER A 63 19.70 -4.00 -21.33
CA SER A 63 18.27 -3.82 -21.53
C SER A 63 17.60 -5.09 -21.01
N GLU A 64 17.36 -5.17 -19.70
CA GLU A 64 16.40 -6.11 -19.13
C GLU A 64 15.08 -5.83 -19.84
N SER A 65 14.80 -6.63 -20.88
CA SER A 65 13.47 -6.73 -21.46
C SER A 65 12.53 -6.92 -20.29
N ALA A 66 11.53 -6.06 -20.17
CA ALA A 66 10.47 -6.18 -19.17
C ALA A 66 10.05 -7.65 -19.17
N ALA A 67 10.40 -8.38 -18.11
CA ALA A 67 10.11 -9.80 -18.05
C ALA A 67 8.60 -9.93 -18.24
N ASP A 68 8.19 -10.62 -19.30
CA ASP A 68 6.79 -10.94 -19.55
C ASP A 68 6.33 -11.80 -18.37
N GLY A 69 5.79 -11.14 -17.35
CA GLY A 69 5.27 -11.82 -16.16
C GLY A 69 4.19 -12.82 -16.53
N LEU A 70 4.04 -13.83 -15.68
CA LEU A 70 3.09 -14.91 -15.87
C LEU A 70 1.66 -14.43 -15.59
N THR A 71 0.69 -15.09 -16.24
CA THR A 71 -0.70 -15.11 -15.77
C THR A 71 -0.82 -16.10 -14.62
N SER A 72 -1.82 -15.93 -13.76
CA SER A 72 -2.01 -16.77 -12.59
C SER A 72 -2.18 -18.26 -12.97
N ASP A 73 -2.79 -18.54 -14.11
CA ASP A 73 -3.00 -19.89 -14.65
C ASP A 73 -1.69 -20.62 -14.98
N GLN A 74 -0.59 -19.89 -15.16
CA GLN A 74 0.72 -20.44 -15.51
C GLN A 74 1.56 -20.79 -14.28
N LEU A 75 1.10 -20.44 -13.07
CA LEU A 75 1.81 -20.73 -11.83
C LEU A 75 1.56 -22.17 -11.38
N LYS A 76 2.59 -23.00 -11.46
CA LYS A 76 2.50 -24.43 -11.12
C LYS A 76 2.52 -24.71 -9.63
N ASP A 77 3.03 -23.77 -8.84
CA ASP A 77 3.22 -23.87 -7.40
C ASP A 77 2.16 -23.11 -6.60
N ALA A 78 1.16 -22.53 -7.29
CA ALA A 78 -0.02 -21.94 -6.67
C ALA A 78 -1.17 -22.95 -6.66
N GLU A 79 -1.80 -23.13 -5.51
CA GLU A 79 -3.08 -23.83 -5.43
C GLU A 79 -4.17 -22.94 -6.04
N SER A 80 -5.08 -23.53 -6.82
CA SER A 80 -6.15 -22.81 -7.49
C SER A 80 -7.52 -23.40 -7.17
N HIS A 81 -8.52 -22.53 -7.03
CA HIS A 81 -9.91 -22.91 -6.82
C HIS A 81 -10.84 -22.01 -7.63
N VAL A 82 -11.59 -22.60 -8.56
CA VAL A 82 -12.57 -21.86 -9.37
C VAL A 82 -13.72 -21.43 -8.47
N LEU A 83 -13.93 -20.13 -8.35
CA LEU A 83 -15.00 -19.53 -7.54
C LEU A 83 -16.27 -19.36 -8.36
N TYR A 84 -16.11 -18.95 -9.62
CA TYR A 84 -17.20 -18.63 -10.53
C TYR A 84 -16.70 -18.68 -11.99
N THR A 85 -17.56 -19.00 -12.95
CA THR A 85 -17.24 -18.93 -14.38
C THR A 85 -18.16 -17.93 -15.06
N LEU A 86 -17.57 -16.91 -15.68
CA LEU A 86 -18.35 -15.90 -16.41
C LEU A 86 -18.96 -16.53 -17.67
N GLU A 87 -20.22 -16.21 -17.94
CA GLU A 87 -20.90 -16.57 -19.18
C GLU A 87 -20.32 -15.79 -20.37
N GLU A 88 -20.76 -16.11 -21.58
CA GLU A 88 -20.28 -15.42 -22.78
C GLU A 88 -20.78 -13.99 -22.85
N GLY A 89 -19.85 -13.04 -23.01
CA GLY A 89 -20.14 -11.61 -23.00
C GLY A 89 -20.29 -11.01 -21.61
N GLU A 90 -20.04 -11.77 -20.54
CA GLU A 90 -19.96 -11.25 -19.19
C GLU A 90 -18.57 -10.71 -18.85
N ARG A 91 -18.52 -9.67 -18.01
CA ARG A 91 -17.28 -9.12 -17.45
C ARG A 91 -17.52 -8.62 -16.03
N ILE A 92 -16.46 -8.59 -15.22
CA ILE A 92 -16.48 -7.96 -13.89
C ILE A 92 -16.49 -6.43 -14.06
N ASP A 93 -17.37 -5.72 -13.34
CA ASP A 93 -17.23 -4.27 -13.14
C ASP A 93 -16.35 -4.00 -11.93
N TYR A 94 -15.05 -3.86 -12.17
CA TYR A 94 -14.05 -3.61 -11.12
C TYR A 94 -14.27 -2.31 -10.34
N ARG A 95 -15.07 -1.37 -10.86
CA ARG A 95 -15.35 -0.10 -10.17
C ARG A 95 -16.40 -0.25 -9.08
N GLU A 96 -17.32 -1.20 -9.26
CA GLU A 96 -18.44 -1.46 -8.36
C GLU A 96 -18.22 -2.73 -7.52
N SER A 97 -17.22 -3.54 -7.88
CA SER A 97 -16.91 -4.80 -7.18
C SER A 97 -16.03 -4.60 -5.95
N ARG A 98 -16.37 -5.31 -4.87
CA ARG A 98 -15.50 -5.62 -3.73
C ARG A 98 -15.54 -7.13 -3.54
N ILE A 99 -14.64 -7.81 -4.22
CA ILE A 99 -14.67 -9.27 -4.29
C ILE A 99 -14.14 -9.78 -2.95
N MET A 100 -15.01 -10.43 -2.19
CA MET A 100 -14.68 -11.08 -0.93
C MET A 100 -14.77 -12.58 -1.15
N VAL A 101 -13.80 -13.32 -0.62
CA VAL A 101 -13.79 -14.78 -0.67
C VAL A 101 -13.75 -15.31 0.75
N SER A 102 -14.80 -16.01 1.17
CA SER A 102 -14.85 -16.67 2.47
C SER A 102 -13.92 -17.88 2.55
N SER A 103 -13.75 -18.42 3.75
CA SER A 103 -12.97 -19.64 3.99
C SER A 103 -13.54 -20.88 3.32
N ASP A 104 -14.85 -20.92 3.04
CA ASP A 104 -15.53 -21.99 2.29
C ASP A 104 -15.62 -21.70 0.79
N TYR A 105 -14.76 -20.83 0.26
CA TYR A 105 -14.64 -20.49 -1.17
C TYR A 105 -15.92 -19.90 -1.79
N LYS A 106 -16.73 -19.21 -0.99
CA LYS A 106 -17.87 -18.44 -1.48
C LYS A 106 -17.43 -17.03 -1.82
N VAL A 107 -17.73 -16.60 -3.04
CA VAL A 107 -17.57 -15.23 -3.51
C VAL A 107 -18.81 -14.41 -3.15
N SER A 108 -18.55 -13.21 -2.63
CA SER A 108 -19.54 -12.15 -2.46
C SER A 108 -19.00 -10.81 -2.94
N GLY A 109 -19.91 -9.88 -3.24
CA GLY A 109 -19.56 -8.50 -3.61
C GLY A 109 -18.95 -8.32 -5.01
N MET A 110 -19.01 -9.35 -5.85
CA MET A 110 -18.62 -9.26 -7.26
C MET A 110 -19.79 -8.76 -8.11
N VAL A 111 -19.58 -7.70 -8.89
CA VAL A 111 -20.56 -7.16 -9.84
C VAL A 111 -20.18 -7.59 -11.25
N ILE A 112 -21.11 -8.26 -11.93
CA ILE A 112 -20.97 -8.69 -13.32
C ILE A 112 -21.83 -7.82 -14.22
N VAL A 113 -21.32 -7.46 -15.39
CA VAL A 113 -22.05 -6.78 -16.46
C VAL A 113 -22.09 -7.70 -17.67
N ASP A 114 -23.28 -7.97 -18.20
CA ASP A 114 -23.42 -8.72 -19.45
C ASP A 114 -23.33 -7.82 -20.70
N LYS A 115 -23.38 -8.43 -21.88
CA LYS A 115 -23.32 -7.74 -23.18
C LYS A 115 -24.43 -6.70 -23.40
N SER A 116 -25.57 -6.83 -22.72
CA SER A 116 -26.68 -5.87 -22.79
C SER A 116 -26.50 -4.68 -21.85
N GLY A 117 -25.51 -4.75 -20.95
CA GLY A 117 -25.29 -3.78 -19.89
C GLY A 117 -26.11 -4.03 -18.63
N ALA A 118 -26.85 -5.15 -18.57
CA ALA A 118 -27.53 -5.58 -17.36
C ALA A 118 -26.49 -6.02 -16.33
N ARG A 119 -26.77 -5.72 -15.06
CA ARG A 119 -25.84 -5.98 -13.96
C ARG A 119 -26.35 -7.09 -13.06
N TYR A 120 -25.43 -7.91 -12.58
CA TYR A 120 -25.70 -8.97 -11.63
C TYR A 120 -24.73 -8.86 -10.47
N ILE A 121 -25.14 -9.33 -9.31
CA ILE A 121 -24.27 -9.46 -8.14
C ILE A 121 -24.08 -10.94 -7.87
N ILE A 122 -22.85 -11.37 -7.66
CA ILE A 122 -22.56 -12.69 -7.12
C ILE A 122 -22.49 -12.56 -5.60
N GLU A 123 -23.38 -13.28 -4.92
CA GLU A 123 -23.41 -13.39 -3.47
C GLU A 123 -23.51 -14.86 -3.10
N ASN A 124 -22.53 -15.34 -2.33
CA ASN A 124 -22.37 -16.76 -2.01
C ASN A 124 -22.37 -17.67 -3.25
N ASN A 125 -21.65 -17.27 -4.31
CA ASN A 125 -21.60 -17.94 -5.62
C ASN A 125 -22.94 -17.97 -6.39
N ILE A 126 -23.98 -17.27 -5.91
CA ILE A 126 -25.28 -17.18 -6.59
C ILE A 126 -25.36 -15.86 -7.35
N LYS A 127 -25.61 -15.94 -8.66
CA LYS A 127 -25.88 -14.79 -9.53
C LYS A 127 -27.30 -14.25 -9.27
N LYS A 128 -27.39 -13.04 -8.75
CA LYS A 128 -28.66 -12.33 -8.50
C LYS A 128 -28.79 -11.13 -9.45
N GLY A 129 -30.00 -10.89 -9.96
CA GLY A 129 -30.29 -9.81 -10.91
C GLY A 129 -31.24 -10.25 -12.03
N PRO A 130 -31.34 -9.48 -13.13
CA PRO A 130 -30.58 -8.26 -13.42
C PRO A 130 -31.01 -7.06 -12.57
N TYR A 131 -30.05 -6.20 -12.24
CA TYR A 131 -30.26 -4.90 -11.62
C TYR A 131 -30.03 -3.78 -12.63
N THR A 132 -30.76 -2.68 -12.45
CA THR A 132 -30.42 -1.42 -13.13
C THR A 132 -29.23 -0.77 -12.41
N VAL A 133 -28.50 0.12 -13.08
CA VAL A 133 -27.35 0.87 -12.51
C VAL A 133 -27.70 1.52 -11.16
N LYS A 134 -28.92 2.03 -11.01
CA LYS A 134 -29.35 2.77 -9.81
C LYS A 134 -29.81 1.87 -8.65
N ASN A 135 -30.11 0.61 -8.92
CA ASN A 135 -30.76 -0.30 -7.97
C ASN A 135 -29.88 -1.52 -7.65
N ILE A 136 -28.56 -1.41 -7.79
CA ILE A 136 -27.63 -2.46 -7.36
C ILE A 136 -27.59 -2.42 -5.82
N PRO A 137 -28.01 -3.49 -5.12
CA PRO A 137 -27.88 -3.55 -3.67
C PRO A 137 -26.41 -3.67 -3.27
N LEU A 138 -25.74 -2.53 -3.15
CA LEU A 138 -24.35 -2.39 -2.71
C LEU A 138 -24.21 -2.35 -1.18
N ASP A 139 -25.20 -2.83 -0.44
CA ASP A 139 -25.17 -2.81 1.04
C ASP A 139 -24.04 -3.69 1.62
N PHE A 140 -23.50 -4.61 0.82
CA PHE A 140 -22.27 -5.33 1.16
C PHE A 140 -21.06 -4.40 1.29
N LEU A 141 -21.04 -3.24 0.61
CA LEU A 141 -19.98 -2.22 0.78
C LEU A 141 -20.06 -1.51 2.13
N LYS A 142 -21.25 -1.44 2.75
CA LYS A 142 -21.46 -0.69 3.99
C LYS A 142 -21.11 -1.52 5.23
N LYS A 143 -21.19 -2.85 5.15
CA LYS A 143 -20.93 -3.73 6.29
C LYS A 143 -19.48 -3.73 6.77
N GLU A 144 -18.51 -3.40 5.89
CA GLU A 144 -17.10 -3.30 6.27
C GLU A 144 -16.80 -2.08 7.17
N ASN A 145 -17.55 -0.98 7.04
CA ASN A 145 -17.25 0.23 7.81
C ASN A 145 -17.74 0.19 9.27
N ASN A 146 -18.55 -0.80 9.65
CA ASN A 146 -19.10 -0.89 11.01
C ASN A 146 -18.27 -1.77 11.96
N GLY A 147 -17.11 -2.27 11.51
CA GLY A 147 -16.14 -2.95 12.36
C GLY A 147 -15.13 -1.93 12.90
N THR A 148 -15.21 -1.64 14.20
CA THR A 148 -14.23 -0.91 15.03
C THR A 148 -14.05 0.60 14.75
N GLU A 149 -15.11 1.40 14.90
CA GLU A 149 -15.01 2.86 15.11
C GLU A 149 -14.72 3.23 16.58
N ASP A 150 -13.81 2.52 17.25
CA ASP A 150 -13.19 2.97 18.51
C ASP A 150 -11.66 3.15 18.34
N GLU A 151 -11.17 3.24 17.09
CA GLU A 151 -9.87 3.84 16.84
C GLU A 151 -9.98 5.34 17.10
N VAL A 152 -9.50 5.77 18.27
CA VAL A 152 -8.89 7.09 18.40
C VAL A 152 -7.91 7.20 17.24
N SER A 153 -8.32 7.95 16.21
CA SER A 153 -7.56 8.14 14.98
C SER A 153 -6.09 8.28 15.31
N SER A 154 -5.27 7.32 14.87
CA SER A 154 -3.83 7.31 15.12
C SER A 154 -3.11 8.50 14.49
N ASP A 155 -3.83 9.32 13.72
CA ASP A 155 -3.36 10.55 13.08
C ASP A 155 -3.86 11.82 13.80
N ALA A 156 -4.58 11.71 14.92
CA ALA A 156 -4.82 12.86 15.78
C ALA A 156 -3.48 13.31 16.36
N GLN A 157 -2.90 14.36 15.77
CA GLN A 157 -1.75 15.06 16.32
C GLN A 157 -2.17 15.77 17.60
N PHE A 158 -2.04 15.07 18.72
CA PHE A 158 -2.10 15.69 20.04
C PHE A 158 -0.80 16.43 20.29
N ASP A 159 -0.88 17.63 20.84
CA ASP A 159 0.32 18.28 21.35
C ASP A 159 0.80 17.56 22.63
N ALA A 160 2.02 17.87 23.08
CA ALA A 160 2.57 17.17 24.23
C ALA A 160 1.83 17.48 25.55
N ALA A 161 1.19 18.64 25.67
CA ALA A 161 0.41 18.99 26.85
C ALA A 161 -0.90 18.19 26.90
N ASP A 162 -1.56 18.04 25.74
CA ASP A 162 -2.72 17.17 25.55
C ASP A 162 -2.38 15.72 25.92
N MET A 163 -1.22 15.23 25.48
CA MET A 163 -0.77 13.87 25.81
C MET A 163 -0.64 13.64 27.32
N VAL A 164 -0.06 14.59 28.05
CA VAL A 164 0.02 14.50 29.52
C VAL A 164 -1.37 14.53 30.16
N SER A 165 -2.27 15.39 29.66
CA SER A 165 -3.65 15.49 30.15
C SER A 165 -4.45 14.19 29.94
N ILE A 166 -4.39 13.63 28.72
CA ILE A 166 -5.06 12.37 28.35
C ILE A 166 -4.56 11.20 29.20
N TYR A 167 -3.25 11.16 29.47
CA TYR A 167 -2.61 10.07 30.19
C TYR A 167 -2.21 10.43 31.63
N GLN A 168 -2.85 11.43 32.25
CA GLN A 168 -2.49 11.95 33.57
C GLN A 168 -2.40 10.86 34.65
N LYS A 169 -3.21 9.80 34.58
CA LYS A 169 -3.16 8.67 35.53
C LYS A 169 -1.88 7.84 35.47
N TYR A 170 -1.11 7.96 34.40
CA TYR A 170 0.16 7.29 34.18
C TYR A 170 1.35 8.26 34.30
N VAL A 171 1.13 9.54 34.58
CA VAL A 171 2.20 10.52 34.73
C VAL A 171 2.24 11.00 36.17
N LYS A 172 3.43 11.00 36.76
CA LYS A 172 3.66 11.51 38.11
C LYS A 172 4.82 12.50 38.11
N GLU A 173 4.63 13.62 38.80
CA GLU A 173 5.69 14.60 39.03
C GLU A 173 6.39 14.33 40.36
N GLU A 174 7.73 14.29 40.33
CA GLU A 174 8.57 14.15 41.51
C GLU A 174 9.84 15.00 41.33
N GLY A 175 10.11 15.92 42.28
CA GLY A 175 11.30 16.77 42.23
C GLY A 175 11.39 17.68 40.99
N GLY A 176 10.24 18.15 40.49
CA GLY A 176 10.17 19.01 39.30
C GLY A 176 10.39 18.28 37.97
N LYS A 177 10.32 16.94 37.96
CA LYS A 177 10.43 16.12 36.76
C LYS A 177 9.23 15.19 36.63
N SER A 178 8.80 14.94 35.40
CA SER A 178 7.70 14.03 35.10
C SER A 178 8.23 12.62 34.83
N PHE A 179 7.47 11.63 35.29
CA PHE A 179 7.77 10.20 35.12
C PHE A 179 6.51 9.48 34.68
N ILE A 180 6.67 8.50 33.77
CA ILE A 180 5.62 7.54 33.48
C ILE A 180 5.61 6.53 34.63
N VAL A 181 4.47 6.32 35.27
CA VAL A 181 4.26 5.31 36.32
C VAL A 181 3.27 4.27 35.80
N PHE A 182 3.76 3.06 35.57
CA PHE A 182 2.96 1.95 35.05
C PHE A 182 3.18 0.70 35.89
N ASN A 183 2.12 0.15 36.47
CA ASN A 183 2.18 -0.98 37.40
C ASN A 183 3.25 -0.80 38.51
N GLY A 184 3.35 0.43 39.05
CA GLY A 184 4.31 0.79 40.10
C GLY A 184 5.75 1.00 39.62
N LYS A 185 6.08 0.69 38.36
CA LYS A 185 7.40 0.98 37.77
C LYS A 185 7.45 2.40 37.21
N LYS A 186 8.59 3.06 37.40
CA LYS A 186 8.86 4.41 36.89
C LYS A 186 9.71 4.35 35.62
N THR A 187 9.33 5.13 34.61
CA THR A 187 10.07 5.33 33.36
C THR A 187 10.23 6.83 33.12
N GLY A 188 11.46 7.28 32.86
CA GLY A 188 11.79 8.70 32.78
C GLY A 188 13.13 9.01 33.46
N PRO A 189 13.38 10.26 33.87
CA PRO A 189 12.49 11.43 33.77
C PRO A 189 12.25 11.89 32.33
N PHE A 190 11.22 12.71 32.14
CA PHE A 190 10.96 13.43 30.89
C PHE A 190 10.46 14.86 31.15
N THR A 191 10.69 15.74 30.19
CA THR A 191 10.14 17.10 30.13
C THR A 191 8.98 17.20 29.13
N GLN A 192 8.99 16.36 28.09
CA GLN A 192 7.92 16.30 27.10
C GLN A 192 7.53 14.85 26.81
N LEU A 193 6.24 14.54 26.82
CA LEU A 193 5.69 13.26 26.38
C LEU A 193 5.14 13.42 24.97
N GLU A 194 5.80 12.85 23.97
CA GLU A 194 5.48 13.09 22.56
C GLU A 194 4.60 12.00 21.97
N ALA A 195 4.72 10.76 22.47
CA ALA A 195 3.80 9.69 22.14
C ALA A 195 3.63 8.78 23.35
N PHE A 196 2.42 8.29 23.57
CA PHE A 196 2.12 7.31 24.60
C PHE A 196 0.94 6.48 24.13
N ARG A 197 1.11 5.16 24.06
CA ARG A 197 0.06 4.25 23.64
C ARG A 197 -0.01 3.05 24.57
N LEU A 198 -1.24 2.61 24.81
CA LEU A 198 -1.58 1.42 25.57
C LEU A 198 -2.15 0.37 24.61
N ASN A 199 -1.96 -0.90 24.92
CA ASN A 199 -2.76 -1.94 24.30
C ASN A 199 -4.21 -1.89 24.82
N ASP A 200 -5.14 -2.58 24.16
CA ASP A 200 -6.58 -2.58 24.50
C ASP A 200 -6.84 -2.99 25.96
N LYS A 201 -6.05 -3.96 26.45
CA LYS A 201 -6.14 -4.46 27.82
C LYS A 201 -5.50 -3.54 28.86
N LYS A 202 -4.83 -2.46 28.43
CA LYS A 202 -4.08 -1.51 29.27
C LYS A 202 -3.05 -2.19 30.17
N THR A 203 -2.46 -3.30 29.70
CA THR A 203 -1.44 -4.08 30.39
C THR A 203 -0.03 -3.86 29.85
N LYS A 204 0.09 -3.24 28.67
CA LYS A 204 1.35 -2.88 28.03
C LYS A 204 1.31 -1.43 27.57
N PHE A 205 2.47 -0.79 27.51
CA PHE A 205 2.61 0.55 26.95
C PHE A 205 3.88 0.67 26.14
N ALA A 206 3.87 1.58 25.17
CA ALA A 206 5.08 2.12 24.59
C ALA A 206 4.96 3.64 24.51
N ALA A 207 6.08 4.32 24.76
CA ALA A 207 6.13 5.76 24.86
C ALA A 207 7.34 6.32 24.14
N GLN A 208 7.18 7.53 23.61
CA GLN A 208 8.24 8.39 23.14
C GLN A 208 8.24 9.66 23.98
N PHE A 209 9.40 10.02 24.52
CA PHE A 209 9.52 11.20 25.37
C PHE A 209 10.88 11.87 25.20
N VAL A 210 10.93 13.15 25.53
CA VAL A 210 12.15 13.95 25.55
C VAL A 210 12.54 14.24 26.99
N ASN A 211 13.82 14.06 27.27
CA ASN A 211 14.47 14.52 28.48
C ASN A 211 15.36 15.71 28.13
N GLU A 212 14.96 16.90 28.54
CA GLU A 212 15.78 18.11 28.40
C GLU A 212 16.82 18.16 29.52
N ILE A 213 18.09 18.06 29.14
CA ILE A 213 19.24 18.09 30.06
C ILE A 213 19.66 19.55 30.29
N SER A 214 19.59 20.37 29.25
CA SER A 214 19.82 21.82 29.27
C SER A 214 19.04 22.49 28.13
N GLU A 215 19.07 23.82 28.05
CA GLU A 215 18.41 24.58 26.96
C GLU A 215 18.86 24.14 25.55
N THR A 216 20.07 23.60 25.43
CA THR A 216 20.68 23.18 24.16
C THR A 216 20.83 21.67 24.01
N GLU A 217 20.59 20.90 25.08
CA GLU A 217 20.74 19.44 25.07
C GLU A 217 19.41 18.74 25.38
N LYS A 218 18.89 18.05 24.38
CA LYS A 218 17.66 17.27 24.44
C LYS A 218 17.95 15.83 24.04
N GLU A 219 17.47 14.87 24.81
CA GLU A 219 17.56 13.46 24.49
C GLU A 219 16.17 12.86 24.29
N ARG A 220 15.93 12.32 23.10
CA ARG A 220 14.68 11.63 22.75
C ARG A 220 14.82 10.14 23.02
N TYR A 221 13.85 9.55 23.69
CA TYR A 221 13.83 8.14 24.05
C TYR A 221 12.54 7.47 23.59
N ILE A 222 12.63 6.16 23.31
CA ILE A 222 11.49 5.25 23.31
C ILE A 222 11.61 4.28 24.48
N ALA A 223 10.48 3.93 25.10
CA ALA A 223 10.44 3.02 26.24
C ALA A 223 9.15 2.18 26.31
N ASN A 224 9.15 1.11 27.12
CA ASN A 224 7.97 0.26 27.35
C ASN A 224 7.74 -0.12 28.82
N GLN A 225 6.67 -0.92 29.06
CA GLN A 225 6.29 -1.41 30.40
C GLN A 225 7.34 -2.28 31.11
N ASP A 226 8.27 -2.87 30.38
CA ASP A 226 9.30 -3.72 30.95
C ASP A 226 10.47 -2.91 31.50
N GLY A 227 10.46 -1.59 31.29
CA GLY A 227 11.54 -0.68 31.67
C GLY A 227 12.64 -0.59 30.62
N LYS A 228 12.47 -1.21 29.45
CA LYS A 228 13.38 -0.97 28.32
C LYS A 228 13.28 0.50 27.92
N LYS A 229 14.43 1.13 27.72
CA LYS A 229 14.58 2.51 27.29
C LYS A 229 15.72 2.59 26.28
N VAL A 230 15.45 3.13 25.10
CA VAL A 230 16.43 3.26 24.01
C VAL A 230 16.52 4.73 23.61
N LEU A 231 17.75 5.26 23.56
CA LEU A 231 18.03 6.59 23.04
C LEU A 231 17.80 6.60 21.53
N VAL A 232 16.93 7.49 21.08
CA VAL A 232 16.62 7.69 19.66
C VAL A 232 17.55 8.72 19.06
N SER A 233 17.57 9.94 19.62
CA SER A 233 18.31 11.06 19.03
C SER A 233 18.69 12.09 20.08
N LYS A 234 19.81 12.78 19.84
CA LYS A 234 20.20 14.01 20.51
C LYS A 234 19.95 15.27 19.66
N ASP A 235 19.56 15.10 18.40
CA ASP A 235 19.23 16.20 17.50
C ASP A 235 17.85 16.77 17.86
N PRO A 236 17.75 18.04 18.29
CA PRO A 236 16.47 18.67 18.60
C PRO A 236 15.56 18.84 17.36
N ASN A 237 16.11 18.73 16.15
CA ASN A 237 15.38 18.86 14.89
C ASN A 237 14.92 17.50 14.32
N MET A 238 15.10 16.42 15.08
CA MET A 238 14.59 15.10 14.73
C MET A 238 13.10 15.03 15.04
N TYR A 239 12.29 14.82 14.02
CA TYR A 239 10.86 14.53 14.15
C TYR A 239 10.60 13.13 13.61
N GLY A 240 9.51 12.51 14.03
CA GLY A 240 9.19 11.17 13.59
C GLY A 240 7.91 10.65 14.20
N LYS A 241 7.62 9.39 13.91
CA LYS A 241 6.46 8.68 14.44
C LYS A 241 6.89 7.45 15.21
N LEU A 242 6.15 7.15 16.27
CA LEU A 242 6.24 5.89 16.99
C LEU A 242 5.33 4.87 16.30
N ILE A 243 5.88 3.69 16.05
CA ILE A 243 5.27 2.55 15.38
C ILE A 243 5.25 1.42 16.40
N PHE A 244 4.15 0.68 16.46
CA PHE A 244 3.93 -0.35 17.47
C PHE A 244 3.68 -1.69 16.79
N ASP A 245 4.26 -2.75 17.35
CA ASP A 245 3.88 -4.11 16.98
C ASP A 245 2.46 -4.42 17.53
N PRO A 246 1.60 -5.16 16.79
CA PRO A 246 0.28 -5.59 17.26
C PRO A 246 0.25 -6.19 18.67
N ALA A 247 1.29 -6.94 19.06
CA ALA A 247 1.37 -7.53 20.39
C ALA A 247 1.89 -6.56 21.47
N PHE A 248 2.27 -5.34 21.11
CA PHE A 248 2.97 -4.36 21.94
C PHE A 248 4.22 -4.97 22.61
N ALA A 249 4.88 -5.92 21.95
CA ALA A 249 6.14 -6.50 22.42
C ALA A 249 7.34 -5.63 22.02
N ASP A 250 7.21 -4.93 20.89
CA ASP A 250 8.20 -3.98 20.38
C ASP A 250 7.55 -2.65 19.97
N ALA A 251 8.37 -1.62 19.86
CA ALA A 251 8.03 -0.34 19.28
C ALA A 251 9.25 0.24 18.56
N ALA A 252 8.99 0.94 17.45
CA ALA A 252 10.03 1.54 16.63
C ALA A 252 9.74 3.02 16.38
N PHE A 253 10.76 3.85 16.45
CA PHE A 253 10.75 5.22 16.00
C PHE A 253 11.29 5.30 14.57
N LEU A 254 10.49 5.84 13.65
CA LEU A 254 10.96 6.28 12.34
C LEU A 254 10.99 7.82 12.34
N GLY A 255 12.18 8.40 12.24
CA GLY A 255 12.36 9.85 12.17
C GLY A 255 13.19 10.34 11.00
N GLN A 256 13.12 11.64 10.78
CA GLN A 256 13.85 12.38 9.76
C GLN A 256 14.39 13.67 10.40
N SER A 257 15.58 14.13 9.97
CA SER A 257 16.09 15.44 10.40
C SER A 257 15.65 16.51 9.41
N PHE A 258 15.13 17.64 9.92
CA PHE A 258 14.75 18.79 9.08
C PHE A 258 15.94 19.64 8.63
N SER A 259 17.15 19.39 9.14
CA SER A 259 18.27 20.24 8.80
C SER A 259 18.65 19.99 7.33
N GLY A 260 18.39 20.97 6.46
CA GLY A 260 18.75 20.94 5.04
C GLY A 260 20.26 20.96 4.78
N GLN A 261 21.06 20.47 5.73
CA GLN A 261 22.50 20.36 5.60
C GLN A 261 22.85 19.19 4.67
N PRO A 262 23.74 19.41 3.69
CA PRO A 262 24.30 18.35 2.89
C PRO A 262 24.94 17.28 3.80
N GLY A 263 24.50 16.03 3.67
CA GLY A 263 25.04 14.91 4.45
C GLY A 263 24.16 14.44 5.61
N ASN A 264 22.97 15.00 5.82
CA ASN A 264 22.06 14.46 6.81
C ASN A 264 21.51 13.08 6.41
N PRO A 265 21.44 12.13 7.36
CA PRO A 265 20.77 10.86 7.12
C PRO A 265 19.31 11.15 6.76
N GLY A 266 18.86 10.63 5.61
CA GLY A 266 17.50 10.84 5.13
C GLY A 266 16.46 10.39 6.16
N SER A 267 16.70 9.28 6.85
CA SER A 267 15.89 8.86 8.00
C SER A 267 16.68 8.04 9.03
N LEU A 268 16.15 7.97 10.24
CA LEU A 268 16.63 7.16 11.36
C LEU A 268 15.53 6.17 11.76
N LEU A 269 15.87 4.88 11.87
CA LEU A 269 14.99 3.83 12.40
C LEU A 269 15.60 3.27 13.68
N VAL A 270 14.89 3.41 14.80
CA VAL A 270 15.31 2.89 16.11
C VAL A 270 14.20 2.04 16.71
N SER A 271 14.49 0.90 17.33
CA SER A 271 13.47 0.05 17.99
C SER A 271 13.88 -0.38 19.40
N LEU A 272 12.91 -0.82 20.21
CA LEU A 272 13.17 -1.41 21.53
C LEU A 272 13.86 -2.78 21.44
N SER A 273 13.75 -3.47 20.30
CA SER A 273 14.48 -4.71 20.00
C SER A 273 15.95 -4.50 19.60
N GLY A 274 16.39 -3.25 19.42
CA GLY A 274 17.79 -2.90 19.23
C GLY A 274 18.19 -2.54 17.79
N ILE A 275 17.23 -2.41 16.86
CA ILE A 275 17.50 -1.75 15.57
C ILE A 275 17.88 -0.30 15.85
N ASN A 276 18.99 0.16 15.28
CA ASN A 276 19.41 1.57 15.29
C ASN A 276 20.20 1.82 13.99
N GLN A 277 19.54 2.36 12.98
CA GLN A 277 20.10 2.49 11.63
C GLN A 277 19.68 3.79 10.97
N THR A 278 20.59 4.36 10.20
CA THR A 278 20.33 5.51 9.34
C THR A 278 20.20 5.06 7.89
N PHE A 279 19.34 5.73 7.13
CA PHE A 279 19.07 5.42 5.73
C PHE A 279 19.26 6.69 4.88
N ASN A 280 19.91 6.51 3.74
CA ASN A 280 20.03 7.52 2.70
C ASN A 280 19.90 6.82 1.33
N PRO A 281 18.84 7.04 0.56
CA PRO A 281 17.76 8.02 0.77
C PRO A 281 16.87 7.70 1.98
N ALA A 282 16.02 8.66 2.37
CA ALA A 282 15.07 8.52 3.47
C ALA A 282 14.08 7.37 3.22
N LEU A 283 13.78 6.61 4.27
CA LEU A 283 12.66 5.67 4.28
C LEU A 283 11.35 6.44 4.10
N GLN A 284 10.48 5.89 3.25
CA GLN A 284 9.16 6.42 2.97
C GLN A 284 8.14 5.95 4.00
N ASN A 285 8.28 4.72 4.50
CA ASN A 285 7.39 4.18 5.54
C ASN A 285 8.06 3.06 6.35
N ALA A 286 7.48 2.77 7.52
CA ALA A 286 7.78 1.59 8.33
C ALA A 286 6.53 1.19 9.13
N TRP A 287 6.35 -0.12 9.33
CA TRP A 287 5.25 -0.71 10.09
C TRP A 287 5.65 -2.09 10.62
N PHE A 288 4.93 -2.60 11.61
CA PHE A 288 5.05 -4.00 12.02
C PHE A 288 3.99 -4.85 11.30
N ASP A 289 4.37 -6.05 10.87
CA ASP A 289 3.40 -7.04 10.39
C ASP A 289 2.71 -7.78 11.56
N ASP A 290 1.74 -8.66 11.25
CA ASP A 290 1.01 -9.44 12.27
C ASP A 290 1.91 -10.36 13.12
N ASN A 291 3.12 -10.63 12.66
CA ASN A 291 4.11 -11.49 13.32
C ASN A 291 5.18 -10.66 14.04
N SER A 292 4.95 -9.35 14.24
CA SER A 292 5.86 -8.44 14.93
C SER A 292 7.19 -8.21 14.21
N HIS A 293 7.26 -8.44 12.89
CA HIS A 293 8.44 -8.07 12.11
C HIS A 293 8.37 -6.60 11.69
N LEU A 294 9.46 -5.86 11.87
CA LEU A 294 9.55 -4.48 11.42
C LEU A 294 9.84 -4.46 9.92
N LEU A 295 8.84 -4.09 9.13
CA LEU A 295 8.97 -3.84 7.70
C LEU A 295 9.18 -2.35 7.46
N SER A 296 10.07 -2.00 6.55
CA SER A 296 10.20 -0.62 6.09
C SER A 296 10.50 -0.55 4.60
N VAL A 297 10.17 0.59 4.01
CA VAL A 297 10.35 0.81 2.56
C VAL A 297 11.09 2.11 2.32
N GLY A 298 12.12 2.02 1.49
CA GLY A 298 12.83 3.15 0.89
C GLY A 298 12.13 3.63 -0.38
N ASN A 299 12.88 4.24 -1.29
CA ASN A 299 12.36 4.58 -2.61
C ASN A 299 12.22 3.32 -3.47
N ARG A 300 13.20 2.42 -3.42
CA ARG A 300 13.28 1.21 -4.24
C ARG A 300 13.50 -0.05 -3.44
N GLU A 301 13.81 0.09 -2.17
CA GLU A 301 14.25 -0.98 -1.29
C GLU A 301 13.17 -1.37 -0.29
N PHE A 302 13.02 -2.66 -0.05
CA PHE A 302 12.30 -3.22 1.08
C PHE A 302 13.29 -3.64 2.15
N TYR A 303 12.93 -3.43 3.41
CA TYR A 303 13.73 -3.84 4.55
C TYR A 303 12.90 -4.72 5.49
N TYR A 304 13.56 -5.74 6.03
CA TYR A 304 13.04 -6.66 7.03
C TYR A 304 13.94 -6.57 8.27
N ASN A 305 13.40 -6.07 9.38
CA ASN A 305 14.12 -5.81 10.62
C ASN A 305 15.42 -5.00 10.40
N GLY A 306 15.32 -3.95 9.57
CA GLY A 306 16.44 -3.08 9.20
C GLY A 306 17.46 -3.68 8.21
N LYS A 307 17.21 -4.88 7.68
CA LYS A 307 18.07 -5.47 6.64
C LYS A 307 17.41 -5.39 5.28
N VAL A 308 18.17 -5.03 4.24
CA VAL A 308 17.66 -5.01 2.87
C VAL A 308 17.15 -6.41 2.50
N LEU A 309 15.88 -6.48 2.12
CA LEU A 309 15.21 -7.69 1.64
C LEU A 309 15.27 -7.78 0.12
N LYS A 310 15.02 -6.65 -0.57
CA LYS A 310 15.01 -6.56 -2.04
C LYS A 310 15.14 -5.10 -2.48
N GLU A 311 15.82 -4.89 -3.60
CA GLU A 311 15.77 -3.65 -4.38
C GLU A 311 14.90 -3.88 -5.64
N THR A 312 14.10 -2.88 -5.99
CA THR A 312 13.16 -2.91 -7.11
C THR A 312 13.46 -1.77 -8.09
N ASN A 313 13.10 -1.96 -9.36
CA ASN A 313 13.22 -0.89 -10.35
C ASN A 313 12.06 0.12 -10.28
N TYR A 314 11.09 -0.11 -9.40
CA TYR A 314 9.88 0.69 -9.25
C TYR A 314 10.00 1.61 -8.03
N SER A 315 9.47 2.82 -8.14
CA SER A 315 9.34 3.69 -6.97
C SER A 315 8.18 3.22 -6.11
N ILE A 316 8.45 3.04 -4.82
CA ILE A 316 7.47 2.66 -3.81
C ILE A 316 6.96 3.93 -3.14
N ASN A 317 5.64 4.08 -3.06
CA ASN A 317 5.03 5.26 -2.43
C ASN A 317 5.01 5.15 -0.89
N SER A 318 4.80 6.27 -0.21
CA SER A 318 4.82 6.37 1.25
C SER A 318 3.68 5.66 1.99
N ASN A 319 2.58 5.34 1.31
CA ASN A 319 1.42 4.67 1.93
C ASN A 319 1.39 3.17 1.63
N TRP A 320 2.49 2.63 1.09
CA TRP A 320 2.52 1.27 0.62
C TRP A 320 2.75 0.28 1.78
N GLN A 321 1.78 -0.62 1.98
CA GLN A 321 1.84 -1.72 2.97
C GLN A 321 1.59 -3.10 2.35
N ASN A 322 1.67 -3.21 1.03
CA ASN A 322 1.37 -4.46 0.32
C ASN A 322 2.61 -5.37 0.20
N LEU A 323 3.29 -5.60 1.32
CA LEU A 323 4.41 -6.54 1.45
C LEU A 323 4.01 -7.62 2.44
N TRP A 324 4.13 -8.87 2.01
CA TRP A 324 3.89 -10.04 2.84
C TRP A 324 5.17 -10.84 2.91
N VAL A 325 5.57 -11.24 4.12
CA VAL A 325 6.83 -11.92 4.37
C VAL A 325 6.56 -13.18 5.20
N ASN A 326 7.35 -14.23 4.98
CA ASN A 326 7.35 -15.39 5.87
C ASN A 326 8.09 -15.09 7.18
N ASN A 327 7.98 -15.97 8.18
CA ASN A 327 8.52 -15.71 9.52
C ASN A 327 10.03 -15.49 9.58
N ASN A 328 10.77 -15.95 8.57
CA ASN A 328 12.23 -15.88 8.56
C ASN A 328 12.75 -14.76 7.65
N GLY A 329 11.89 -14.03 6.95
CA GLY A 329 12.33 -13.05 5.94
C GLY A 329 12.92 -13.66 4.67
N THR A 330 12.83 -14.98 4.48
CA THR A 330 13.48 -15.67 3.34
C THR A 330 12.62 -15.71 2.10
N ALA A 331 11.30 -15.62 2.27
CA ALA A 331 10.34 -15.54 1.18
C ALA A 331 9.35 -14.42 1.43
N TRP A 332 8.96 -13.76 0.35
CA TRP A 332 8.08 -12.61 0.40
C TRP A 332 7.27 -12.48 -0.89
N ALA A 333 6.17 -11.74 -0.80
CA ALA A 333 5.43 -11.26 -1.95
C ALA A 333 5.12 -9.76 -1.79
N ALA A 334 5.07 -9.04 -2.90
CA ALA A 334 4.79 -7.61 -2.93
C ALA A 334 3.82 -7.27 -4.06
N LEU A 335 2.83 -6.41 -3.81
CA LEU A 335 1.98 -5.84 -4.87
C LEU A 335 2.53 -4.51 -5.35
N LEU A 336 3.10 -4.46 -6.55
CA LEU A 336 3.65 -3.26 -7.16
C LEU A 336 3.05 -3.06 -8.55
N ASP A 337 2.58 -1.85 -8.86
CA ASP A 337 2.00 -1.52 -10.18
C ASP A 337 0.95 -2.55 -10.66
N ASN A 338 0.06 -2.98 -9.75
CA ASN A 338 -0.95 -4.03 -9.97
C ASN A 338 -0.41 -5.41 -10.36
N LYS A 339 0.84 -5.71 -10.04
CA LYS A 339 1.48 -7.02 -10.24
C LYS A 339 1.95 -7.59 -8.91
N ILE A 340 1.88 -8.91 -8.76
CA ILE A 340 2.39 -9.61 -7.59
C ILE A 340 3.80 -10.09 -7.89
N PHE A 341 4.78 -9.61 -7.14
CA PHE A 341 6.16 -10.02 -7.21
C PHE A 341 6.45 -11.00 -6.08
N PHE A 342 7.09 -12.12 -6.36
CA PHE A 342 7.55 -13.08 -5.38
C PHE A 342 9.07 -13.04 -5.24
N SER A 343 9.57 -13.44 -4.08
CA SER A 343 11.00 -13.50 -3.77
C SER A 343 11.81 -14.43 -4.67
N ASP A 344 11.18 -15.44 -5.27
CA ASP A 344 11.78 -16.36 -6.24
C ASP A 344 11.96 -15.75 -7.65
N GLY A 345 11.56 -14.48 -7.84
CA GLY A 345 11.61 -13.77 -9.13
C GLY A 345 10.35 -13.91 -9.97
N THR A 346 9.37 -14.72 -9.53
CA THR A 346 8.09 -14.86 -10.22
C THR A 346 7.31 -13.56 -10.17
N VAL A 347 6.78 -13.14 -11.32
CA VAL A 347 5.90 -11.98 -11.45
C VAL A 347 4.57 -12.43 -12.01
N VAL A 348 3.48 -12.03 -11.34
CA VAL A 348 2.11 -12.32 -11.76
C VAL A 348 1.47 -11.02 -12.22
N ASN A 349 1.10 -10.98 -13.50
CA ASN A 349 0.60 -9.78 -14.18
C ASN A 349 -0.92 -9.60 -14.07
N ASP A 350 -1.61 -10.57 -13.49
CA ASP A 350 -3.03 -10.52 -13.18
C ASP A 350 -3.24 -10.78 -11.68
N GLY A 351 -4.41 -10.39 -11.19
CA GLY A 351 -4.73 -10.52 -9.78
C GLY A 351 -5.36 -9.26 -9.21
N PHE A 352 -6.33 -9.46 -8.36
CA PHE A 352 -6.99 -8.45 -7.55
C PHE A 352 -7.43 -9.11 -6.24
N SER A 353 -7.92 -8.30 -5.29
CA SER A 353 -8.35 -8.79 -3.98
C SER A 353 -7.28 -9.67 -3.29
N ILE A 354 -6.09 -9.11 -3.14
CA ILE A 354 -4.96 -9.81 -2.52
C ILE A 354 -5.14 -9.75 -1.00
N SER A 355 -4.93 -10.89 -0.34
CA SER A 355 -5.03 -11.02 1.11
C SER A 355 -3.96 -11.99 1.63
N LYS A 356 -3.68 -11.89 2.93
CA LYS A 356 -2.78 -12.78 3.65
C LYS A 356 -3.58 -13.67 4.58
N ALA A 357 -3.16 -14.92 4.72
CA ALA A 357 -3.60 -15.82 5.77
C ALA A 357 -2.38 -16.50 6.41
N SER A 358 -2.55 -17.00 7.63
CA SER A 358 -1.57 -17.84 8.30
C SER A 358 -2.15 -19.25 8.42
N ALA A 359 -1.46 -20.25 7.86
CA ALA A 359 -1.89 -21.65 7.93
C ALA A 359 -0.69 -22.56 8.22
N ASN A 360 -0.79 -23.39 9.26
CA ASN A 360 0.28 -24.32 9.65
C ASN A 360 1.65 -23.64 9.83
N GLY A 361 1.68 -22.43 10.39
CA GLY A 361 2.90 -21.65 10.60
C GLY A 361 3.50 -21.02 9.33
N LYS A 362 2.82 -21.13 8.18
CA LYS A 362 3.24 -20.50 6.92
C LYS A 362 2.39 -19.27 6.61
N THR A 363 3.04 -18.27 6.02
CA THR A 363 2.34 -17.13 5.41
C THR A 363 1.81 -17.57 4.05
N ILE A 364 0.49 -17.49 3.86
CA ILE A 364 -0.17 -17.79 2.59
C ILE A 364 -0.65 -16.49 1.97
N VAL A 365 -0.22 -16.22 0.74
CA VAL A 365 -0.72 -15.10 -0.06
C VAL A 365 -1.85 -15.63 -0.93
N ASN A 366 -3.01 -15.01 -0.82
CA ASN A 366 -4.19 -15.34 -1.59
C ASN A 366 -4.50 -14.18 -2.53
N TRP A 367 -4.89 -14.48 -3.76
CA TRP A 367 -5.39 -13.47 -4.70
C TRP A 367 -6.45 -14.07 -5.60
N VAL A 368 -7.24 -13.22 -6.25
CA VAL A 368 -8.24 -13.65 -7.23
C VAL A 368 -7.83 -13.12 -8.60
N ALA A 369 -7.89 -13.96 -9.61
CA ALA A 369 -7.66 -13.54 -10.99
C ALA A 369 -8.78 -14.07 -11.90
N VAL A 370 -8.93 -13.45 -13.07
CA VAL A 370 -9.81 -13.96 -14.12
C VAL A 370 -8.96 -14.53 -15.24
N SER A 371 -9.08 -15.83 -15.46
CA SER A 371 -8.47 -16.50 -16.62
C SER A 371 -9.06 -15.93 -17.90
N LYS A 372 -8.21 -15.44 -18.81
CA LYS A 372 -8.68 -14.92 -20.11
C LYS A 372 -9.23 -16.02 -21.01
N GLU A 373 -8.69 -17.23 -20.90
CA GLU A 373 -9.07 -18.36 -21.76
C GLU A 373 -10.35 -19.02 -21.27
N THR A 374 -10.44 -19.30 -19.97
CA THR A 374 -11.58 -20.04 -19.40
C THR A 374 -12.69 -19.13 -18.89
N ARG A 375 -12.39 -17.82 -18.70
CA ARG A 375 -13.26 -16.85 -18.02
C ARG A 375 -13.61 -17.25 -16.57
N ALA A 376 -12.84 -18.17 -16.01
CA ALA A 376 -12.95 -18.55 -14.62
C ALA A 376 -12.39 -17.43 -13.73
N VAL A 377 -13.20 -17.02 -12.75
CA VAL A 377 -12.77 -16.27 -11.59
C VAL A 377 -12.22 -17.29 -10.61
N THR A 378 -10.91 -17.25 -10.40
CA THR A 378 -10.19 -18.28 -9.66
C THR A 378 -9.45 -17.64 -8.50
N LYS A 379 -9.60 -18.23 -7.30
CA LYS A 379 -8.73 -17.93 -6.16
C LYS A 379 -7.44 -18.71 -6.32
N TYR A 380 -6.33 -18.02 -6.21
CA TYR A 380 -4.99 -18.58 -6.14
C TYR A 380 -4.44 -18.42 -4.73
N SER A 381 -3.69 -19.41 -4.28
CA SER A 381 -3.03 -19.42 -2.98
C SER A 381 -1.60 -19.91 -3.14
N LYS A 382 -0.61 -19.13 -2.67
CA LYS A 382 0.80 -19.53 -2.67
C LYS A 382 1.37 -19.35 -1.27
N ALA A 383 2.00 -20.40 -0.76
CA ALA A 383 2.75 -20.32 0.49
C ALA A 383 4.09 -19.60 0.26
N LEU A 384 4.47 -18.73 1.19
CA LEU A 384 5.79 -18.11 1.27
C LEU A 384 6.74 -18.93 2.14
#